data_AF-A0A4R6V672-F1
#
_entry.id   AF-A0A4R6V672-F1
#
_cell.length_a   1.000
_cell.length_b   1.000
_cell.length_c   1.000
_cell.angle_alpha   90.00
_cell.angle_beta   90.00
_cell.angle_gamma   90.00
#
_symmetry.space_group_name_H-M   'P 1'
#
loop_
_entity.id
_entity.type
_entity.pdbx_description
1 polymer ?
#
loop_
_entity_poly.entity_id
_entity_poly.type
_entity_poly.pdbx_seq_one_letter_code
_entity_poly.pdbx_strand_id
1 'polypeptide(L)'
;MTADEMAPEEAVPTGGGTRAPRVRPYTITGGRTRTRTTLAVETLVQTASALDIPTAGIPEEQRTICRLCVMPISVAEVSARVDLPLGVTRVVLDDMARGGLVVLHLQASSDDRPSRELLERVLDGLQRL
;
A
#
# COMPACT_ATOMS: atom_id res chain seq x y z
N MET A 1 -57.74 28.75 16.62
CA MET A 1 -57.36 27.48 17.27
C MET A 1 -57.89 26.36 16.36
N THR A 2 -57.08 25.31 16.12
CA THR A 2 -57.17 24.25 15.09
C THR A 2 -56.63 24.68 13.72
N ALA A 3 -55.31 24.74 13.53
CA ALA A 3 -54.32 23.65 13.38
C ALA A 3 -54.39 23.00 11.99
N ASP A 4 -53.36 23.36 11.23
CA ASP A 4 -52.94 22.97 9.89
C ASP A 4 -52.74 21.44 9.79
N GLU A 5 -53.43 20.80 8.84
CA GLU A 5 -53.33 19.37 8.56
C GLU A 5 -52.20 19.14 7.55
N MET A 6 -50.98 18.96 8.07
CA MET A 6 -49.80 18.63 7.27
C MET A 6 -49.49 17.14 7.42
N ALA A 7 -49.64 16.39 6.33
CA ALA A 7 -49.33 14.97 6.23
C ALA A 7 -47.83 14.68 6.49
N PRO A 8 -47.45 13.54 7.09
CA PRO A 8 -46.05 13.18 7.20
C PRO A 8 -45.57 12.46 5.93
N GLU A 9 -44.59 13.07 5.26
CA GLU A 9 -43.77 12.46 4.22
C GLU A 9 -42.80 11.46 4.90
N GLU A 10 -43.14 10.17 4.87
CA GLU A 10 -42.27 9.08 5.33
C GLU A 10 -41.07 8.96 4.38
N ALA A 11 -39.96 9.59 4.78
CA ALA A 11 -38.67 9.48 4.13
C ALA A 11 -38.16 8.03 4.17
N VAL A 12 -37.90 7.46 3.00
CA VAL A 12 -37.28 6.14 2.82
C VAL A 12 -35.80 6.19 3.23
N PRO A 13 -35.35 5.50 4.31
CA PRO A 13 -33.92 5.32 4.52
C PRO A 13 -33.39 4.22 3.60
N THR A 14 -32.80 4.65 2.48
CA THR A 14 -32.01 3.81 1.58
C THR A 14 -30.74 3.31 2.26
N GLY A 15 -30.54 1.99 2.24
CA GLY A 15 -29.22 1.37 2.11
C GLY A 15 -28.30 1.42 3.33
N GLY A 16 -28.62 0.63 4.36
CA GLY A 16 -27.68 0.24 5.40
C GLY A 16 -26.59 -0.70 4.87
N GLY A 17 -25.66 -0.17 4.07
CA GLY A 17 -24.38 -0.83 3.86
C GLY A 17 -23.58 -0.71 5.14
N THR A 18 -23.38 -1.81 5.86
CA THR A 18 -22.54 -1.90 7.06
C THR A 18 -21.12 -1.45 6.73
N ARG A 19 -20.88 -0.14 6.74
CA ARG A 19 -19.53 0.40 6.63
C ARG A 19 -18.86 0.09 7.95
N ALA A 20 -17.93 -0.86 7.91
CA ALA A 20 -17.04 -1.16 9.03
C ALA A 20 -16.52 0.16 9.64
N PRO A 21 -16.38 0.23 10.98
CA PRO A 21 -15.97 1.44 11.66
C PRO A 21 -14.68 1.97 11.03
N ARG A 22 -14.78 3.14 10.40
CA ARG A 22 -13.66 3.74 9.66
C ARG A 22 -12.64 4.25 10.66
N VAL A 23 -11.63 3.44 10.91
CA VAL A 23 -10.44 3.83 11.66
C VAL A 23 -9.92 5.13 11.06
N ARG A 24 -9.64 6.13 11.91
CA ARG A 24 -9.10 7.42 11.46
C ARG A 24 -7.75 7.12 10.77
N PRO A 25 -7.53 7.52 9.50
CA PRO A 25 -6.38 7.05 8.71
C PRO A 25 -4.98 7.24 9.34
N TYR A 26 -4.84 8.12 10.33
CA TYR A 26 -3.57 8.43 10.99
C TYR A 26 -3.36 7.73 12.34
N THR A 27 -4.37 7.03 12.86
CA THR A 27 -4.20 6.23 14.08
C THR A 27 -3.38 4.97 13.79
N ILE A 28 -3.45 4.46 12.56
CA ILE A 28 -2.66 3.29 12.09
C ILE A 28 -1.16 3.57 12.18
N THR A 29 -0.74 4.81 11.88
CA THR A 29 0.68 5.19 11.89
C THR A 29 1.15 5.78 13.23
N GLY A 30 0.26 5.90 14.22
CA GLY A 30 0.53 6.61 15.47
C GLY A 30 0.85 8.10 15.27
N GLY A 31 0.32 8.73 14.22
CA GLY A 31 0.58 10.13 13.88
C GLY A 31 1.83 10.38 13.03
N ARG A 32 2.58 9.33 12.65
CA ARG A 32 3.71 9.49 11.72
C ARG A 32 3.21 9.80 10.31
N THR A 33 3.85 10.78 9.68
CA THR A 33 3.54 11.28 8.32
C THR A 33 4.71 11.20 7.35
N ARG A 34 5.86 10.68 7.79
CA ARG A 34 7.09 10.57 7.00
C ARG A 34 7.67 9.16 7.09
N THR A 35 8.17 8.67 5.96
CA THR A 35 8.96 7.44 5.81
C THR A 35 10.45 7.75 5.84
N ARG A 36 11.31 6.76 6.10
CA ARG A 36 12.78 6.94 5.98
C ARG A 36 13.22 7.14 4.54
N THR A 37 12.60 6.40 3.62
CA THR A 37 12.87 6.49 2.18
C THR A 37 11.61 6.98 1.48
N THR A 38 11.77 7.89 0.52
CA THR A 38 10.66 8.31 -0.33
C THR A 38 10.24 7.15 -1.21
N LEU A 39 9.07 6.56 -0.92
CA LEU A 39 8.49 5.50 -1.73
C LEU A 39 7.71 6.11 -2.89
N ALA A 40 8.23 5.98 -4.10
CA ALA A 40 7.52 6.39 -5.30
C ALA A 40 6.23 5.55 -5.46
N VAL A 41 5.23 6.07 -6.17
CA VAL A 41 3.92 5.40 -6.28
C VAL A 41 4.01 4.07 -7.04
N GLU A 42 4.96 3.99 -7.97
CA GLU A 42 5.30 2.87 -8.83
C GLU A 42 6.27 1.87 -8.17
N THR A 43 6.79 2.17 -6.97
CA THR A 43 7.71 1.25 -6.27
C THR A 43 7.02 -0.08 -6.04
N LEU A 44 7.67 -1.19 -6.44
CA LEU A 44 7.12 -2.52 -6.25
C LEU A 44 7.36 -3.00 -4.83
N VAL A 45 6.34 -3.64 -4.28
CA VAL A 45 6.32 -4.26 -2.95
C VAL A 45 6.09 -5.75 -3.13
N GLN A 46 6.90 -6.56 -2.48
CA GLN A 46 6.74 -8.01 -2.46
C GLN A 46 6.82 -8.52 -1.02
N THR A 47 6.04 -9.53 -0.67
CA THR A 47 6.15 -10.23 0.62
C THR A 47 7.48 -10.95 0.70
N ALA A 48 8.17 -10.83 1.85
CA ALA A 48 9.53 -11.35 2.02
C ALA A 48 9.59 -12.88 1.99
N SER A 49 8.63 -13.56 2.60
CA SER A 49 8.40 -15.01 2.47
C SER A 49 6.92 -15.28 2.26
N ALA A 50 6.56 -15.87 1.12
CA ALA A 50 5.18 -16.27 0.84
C ALA A 50 4.73 -17.48 1.68
N LEU A 51 5.69 -18.28 2.17
CA LEU A 51 5.43 -19.46 2.98
C LEU A 51 5.26 -19.13 4.47
N ASP A 52 5.85 -18.01 4.93
CA ASP A 52 5.92 -17.63 6.35
C ASP A 52 5.19 -16.32 6.65
N ILE A 53 3.98 -16.14 6.12
CA ILE A 53 3.16 -14.96 6.45
C ILE A 53 2.73 -15.06 7.91
N PRO A 54 3.08 -14.09 8.78
CA PRO A 54 2.74 -14.17 10.20
C PRO A 54 1.22 -14.22 10.42
N THR A 55 0.76 -15.25 11.13
CA THR A 55 -0.66 -15.45 11.42
C THR A 55 -1.08 -14.69 12.68
N ALA A 56 -0.18 -14.50 13.65
CA ALA A 56 -0.42 -13.78 14.90
C ALA A 56 0.62 -12.67 15.15
N GLY A 57 0.32 -11.74 16.07
CA GLY A 57 1.25 -10.70 16.50
C GLY A 57 1.42 -9.51 15.55
N ILE A 58 0.75 -9.51 14.39
CA ILE A 58 0.73 -8.39 13.45
C ILE A 58 -0.70 -7.82 13.26
N PRO A 59 -0.83 -6.50 13.01
CA PRO A 59 -2.10 -5.87 12.63
C PRO A 59 -2.75 -6.53 11.41
N GLU A 60 -4.07 -6.46 11.32
CA GLU A 60 -4.83 -7.06 10.23
C GLU A 60 -4.49 -6.47 8.87
N GLU A 61 -4.21 -5.17 8.82
CA GLU A 61 -3.82 -4.45 7.62
C GLU A 61 -2.48 -4.97 7.08
N GLN A 62 -1.50 -5.17 7.97
CA GLN A 62 -0.19 -5.72 7.58
C GLN A 62 -0.31 -7.16 7.07
N ARG A 63 -1.12 -7.98 7.73
CA ARG A 63 -1.39 -9.36 7.26
C ARG A 63 -2.05 -9.35 5.88
N THR A 64 -2.99 -8.43 5.66
CA THR A 64 -3.67 -8.27 4.38
C THR A 64 -2.70 -7.84 3.29
N ILE A 65 -1.82 -6.87 3.56
CA ILE A 65 -0.76 -6.45 2.64
C ILE A 65 0.16 -7.63 2.30
N CYS A 66 0.60 -8.44 3.26
CA CYS A 66 1.43 -9.63 2.97
C CYS A 66 0.74 -10.64 2.03
N ARG A 67 -0.59 -10.80 2.11
CA ARG A 67 -1.33 -11.67 1.18
C ARG A 67 -1.46 -11.04 -0.21
N LEU A 68 -1.62 -9.72 -0.28
CA LEU A 68 -1.75 -9.00 -1.54
C LEU A 68 -0.43 -8.96 -2.33
N CYS A 69 0.70 -8.83 -1.64
CA CYS A 69 2.02 -8.65 -2.23
C CYS A 69 2.80 -9.95 -2.42
N VAL A 70 2.15 -11.13 -2.42
CA VAL A 70 2.85 -12.41 -2.72
C VAL A 70 3.52 -12.33 -4.09
N MET A 71 2.83 -11.72 -5.06
CA MET A 71 3.44 -11.24 -6.30
C MET A 71 3.73 -9.73 -6.18
N PRO A 72 4.81 -9.22 -6.82
CA PRO A 72 5.14 -7.80 -6.78
C PRO A 72 4.00 -6.93 -7.31
N ILE A 73 3.55 -5.97 -6.50
CA ILE A 73 2.58 -4.94 -6.91
C ILE A 73 3.04 -3.56 -6.45
N SER A 74 2.54 -2.50 -7.09
CA SER A 74 2.97 -1.13 -6.78
C SER A 74 2.40 -0.59 -5.47
N VAL A 75 3.08 0.39 -4.85
CA VAL A 75 2.58 1.09 -3.65
C VAL A 75 1.19 1.70 -3.90
N ALA A 76 0.95 2.30 -5.07
CA ALA A 76 -0.35 2.83 -5.45
C ALA A 76 -1.44 1.74 -5.46
N GLU A 77 -1.09 0.57 -6.00
CA GLU A 77 -1.98 -0.56 -6.09
C GLU A 77 -2.32 -1.17 -4.72
N VAL A 78 -1.33 -1.24 -3.82
CA VAL A 78 -1.55 -1.61 -2.41
C VAL A 78 -2.55 -0.65 -1.77
N SER A 79 -2.29 0.66 -1.85
CA SER A 79 -3.14 1.72 -1.27
C SER A 79 -4.59 1.60 -1.72
N ALA A 80 -4.81 1.36 -3.03
CA ALA A 80 -6.14 1.18 -3.59
C ALA A 80 -6.84 -0.08 -3.08
N ARG A 81 -6.13 -1.20 -2.89
CA ARG A 81 -6.72 -2.48 -2.45
C ARG A 81 -7.03 -2.55 -0.97
N VAL A 82 -6.28 -1.83 -0.13
CA VAL A 82 -6.52 -1.81 1.33
C VAL A 82 -7.34 -0.61 1.80
N ASP A 83 -7.82 0.23 0.88
CA ASP A 83 -8.60 1.45 1.15
C ASP A 83 -7.93 2.40 2.18
N LEU A 84 -6.59 2.50 2.10
CA LEU A 84 -5.80 3.41 2.94
C LEU A 84 -5.26 4.57 2.10
N PRO A 85 -5.23 5.81 2.63
CA PRO A 85 -4.60 6.92 1.93
C PRO A 85 -3.14 6.63 1.62
N LEU A 86 -2.67 7.04 0.44
CA LEU A 86 -1.32 6.76 -0.05
C LEU A 86 -0.21 7.08 0.95
N GLY A 87 -0.31 8.20 1.67
CA GLY A 87 0.67 8.59 2.70
C GLY A 87 0.71 7.62 3.88
N VAL A 88 -0.45 7.10 4.29
CA VAL A 88 -0.58 6.09 5.35
C VAL A 88 0.01 4.76 4.88
N THR A 89 -0.34 4.33 3.67
CA THR A 89 0.20 3.10 3.06
C THR A 89 1.71 3.12 3.01
N ARG A 90 2.33 4.24 2.60
CA ARG A 90 3.79 4.38 2.58
C ARG A 90 4.43 4.18 3.95
N VAL A 91 3.84 4.77 4.99
CA VAL A 91 4.35 4.64 6.37
C VAL A 91 4.22 3.19 6.85
N VAL A 92 3.09 2.55 6.61
CA VAL A 92 2.87 1.14 6.96
C VAL A 92 3.87 0.23 6.23
N LEU A 93 4.10 0.46 4.93
CA LEU A 93 5.06 -0.32 4.15
C LEU A 93 6.52 -0.13 4.60
N ASP A 94 6.90 1.09 4.98
CA ASP A 94 8.23 1.36 5.56
C ASP A 94 8.42 0.59 6.88
N ASP A 95 7.39 0.50 7.72
CA ASP A 95 7.43 -0.28 8.96
C ASP A 95 7.50 -1.78 8.69
N MET A 96 6.67 -2.27 7.77
CA MET A 96 6.68 -3.68 7.38
C MET A 96 8.03 -4.09 6.78
N ALA A 97 8.66 -3.23 5.99
CA ALA A 97 9.99 -3.46 5.45
C ALA A 97 11.06 -3.51 6.54
N ARG A 98 10.98 -2.62 7.55
CA ARG A 98 11.86 -2.65 8.72
C ARG A 98 11.66 -3.90 9.58
N GLY A 99 10.43 -4.41 9.64
CA GLY A 99 10.09 -5.67 10.30
C GLY A 99 10.42 -6.92 9.47
N GLY A 100 10.96 -6.77 8.25
CA GLY A 100 11.28 -7.89 7.37
C GLY A 100 10.06 -8.61 6.79
N LEU A 101 8.87 -8.01 6.85
CA LEU A 101 7.63 -8.61 6.33
C LEU A 101 7.49 -8.47 4.81
N VAL A 102 8.03 -7.36 4.28
CA VAL A 102 8.02 -7.06 2.84
C VAL A 102 9.38 -6.59 2.38
N VAL A 103 9.66 -6.80 1.11
CA VAL A 103 10.78 -6.26 0.37
C VAL A 103 10.26 -5.13 -0.52
N LEU A 104 10.98 -4.01 -0.53
CA LEU A 104 10.69 -2.86 -1.39
C LEU A 104 11.74 -2.81 -2.50
N HIS A 105 11.29 -2.89 -3.75
CA HIS A 105 12.17 -2.77 -4.92
C HIS A 105 12.40 -1.30 -5.24
N LEU A 106 13.24 -0.69 -4.42
CA LEU A 106 13.66 0.70 -4.60
C LEU A 106 14.44 0.82 -5.90
N GLN A 107 14.17 1.87 -6.66
CA GLN A 107 14.96 2.18 -7.84
C GLN A 107 16.38 2.52 -7.41
N ALA A 108 17.36 1.93 -8.10
CA ALA A 108 18.75 2.30 -7.99
C ALA A 108 18.88 3.83 -8.11
N SER A 109 19.54 4.45 -7.12
CA SER A 109 19.88 5.87 -7.21
C SER A 109 20.73 6.11 -8.47
N SER A 110 20.76 7.33 -9.00
CA SER A 110 21.53 7.64 -10.21
C SER A 110 23.01 7.23 -10.16
N ASP A 111 23.58 7.10 -8.96
CA ASP A 111 24.94 6.62 -8.72
C ASP A 111 25.15 5.12 -8.92
N ASP A 112 24.08 4.32 -8.91
CA ASP A 112 24.13 2.86 -9.09
C ASP A 112 23.78 2.46 -10.53
N ARG A 113 23.95 3.38 -11.47
CA ARG A 113 23.81 3.08 -12.90
C ARG A 113 25.04 2.30 -13.39
N PRO A 114 24.85 1.19 -14.11
CA PRO A 114 25.96 0.49 -14.73
C PRO A 114 26.72 1.44 -15.68
N SER A 115 28.04 1.32 -15.71
CA SER A 115 28.87 2.18 -16.55
C SER A 115 28.51 2.00 -18.03
N ARG A 116 28.60 3.08 -18.80
CA ARG A 116 28.36 3.06 -20.26
C ARG A 116 29.22 2.01 -20.96
N GLU A 117 30.47 1.87 -20.52
CA GLU A 117 31.42 0.89 -21.01
C GLU A 117 30.96 -0.56 -20.75
N LEU A 118 30.40 -0.87 -19.57
CA LEU A 118 29.82 -2.18 -19.29
C LEU A 118 28.64 -2.47 -20.22
N LEU A 119 27.76 -1.50 -20.43
CA LEU A 119 26.60 -1.64 -21.31
C LEU A 119 27.00 -1.87 -22.77
N GLU A 120 28.01 -1.14 -23.27
CA GLU A 120 28.56 -1.33 -24.62
C GLU A 120 29.18 -2.73 -24.76
N ARG A 121 29.92 -3.22 -23.75
CA ARG A 121 30.48 -4.57 -23.75
C ARG A 121 29.40 -5.66 -23.78
N VAL A 122 28.31 -5.48 -23.05
CA VAL A 122 27.17 -6.42 -23.07
C VAL A 122 26.49 -6.42 -24.43
N LEU A 123 26.28 -5.23 -25.03
CA LEU A 123 25.68 -5.09 -26.36
C LEU A 123 26.51 -5.81 -27.44
N ASP A 124 27.82 -5.57 -27.46
CA ASP A 124 28.74 -6.24 -28.37
C ASP A 124 28.72 -7.76 -28.20
N GLY A 125 28.59 -8.24 -26.97
CA GLY A 125 28.48 -9.68 -26.66
C GLY A 125 27.18 -10.29 -27.20
N LEU A 126 26.04 -9.60 -27.03
CA LEU A 126 24.74 -10.08 -27.50
C LEU A 126 24.61 -10.08 -29.03
N GLN A 127 25.29 -9.19 -29.74
CA GLN A 127 25.26 -9.11 -31.20
C GLN A 127 26.14 -10.17 -31.90
N ARG A 128 27.02 -10.85 -31.15
CA ARG A 128 27.90 -11.91 -31.67
C ARG A 128 27.36 -13.32 -31.44
N LEU A 129 26.14 -13.42 -30.91
CA LEU A 129 25.35 -14.65 -30.77
C LEU A 129 24.38 -14.79 -31.94
#